data_AF-A0AAN0IU21-F1
#
_entry.id   AF-A0AAN0IU21-F1
#
_cell.length_a   1.000
_cell.length_b   1.000
_cell.length_c   1.000
_cell.angle_alpha   90.00
_cell.angle_beta   90.00
_cell.angle_gamma   90.00
#
_symmetry.space_group_name_H-M   'P 1'
#
loop_
_entity.id
_entity.type
_entity.pdbx_description
1 polymer ?
#
loop_
_entity_poly.entity_id
_entity_poly.type
_entity_poly.pdbx_seq_one_letter_code
_entity_poly.pdbx_strand_id
1 'polypeptide(L)'
;GTNDVIDFWSNPGYTLSRLPMGGTTSCLATIVLPKSSSQPKTLQLFDTLKEVIGRTDTGGAVLEGINAEGPLVNDFGGLPESERDMTETDFELLIDSIPSIKIMTISPHIEARHNYKRLKLLIKKGIKPSLGHDKEASESEILDALRLSKEPMHITHLFNVCSFHHRLPGLVNIGLASVYPNLPEYTDIILPTVEVIGDLAHV
;
A
#
# COMPACT_ATOMS: atom_id res chain seq x y z
N GLY A 1 -6.99 4.76 15.17
CA GLY A 1 -6.83 5.55 13.96
C GLY A 1 -5.53 5.18 13.28
N THR A 2 -4.45 5.92 13.51
CA THR A 2 -3.11 5.57 12.95
C THR A 2 -2.05 5.45 14.02
N ASN A 3 -2.23 6.12 15.17
CA ASN A 3 -1.42 5.89 16.36
C ASN A 3 -1.50 4.43 16.85
N ASP A 4 -2.62 3.75 16.61
CA ASP A 4 -2.83 2.38 17.06
C ASP A 4 -2.15 1.34 16.16
N VAL A 5 -1.86 1.63 14.88
CA VAL A 5 -1.34 0.63 13.93
C VAL A 5 0.07 0.17 14.29
N ILE A 6 0.96 1.10 14.64
CA ILE A 6 2.30 0.76 15.15
C ILE A 6 2.19 0.03 16.49
N ASP A 7 1.26 0.45 17.34
CA ASP A 7 1.06 -0.14 18.66
C ASP A 7 0.55 -1.59 18.57
N PHE A 8 -0.35 -1.91 17.63
CA PHE A 8 -0.81 -3.29 17.38
C PHE A 8 0.32 -4.22 16.94
N TRP A 9 1.23 -3.71 16.11
CA TRP A 9 2.34 -4.51 15.58
C TRP A 9 3.57 -4.53 16.50
N SER A 10 3.60 -3.67 17.53
CA SER A 10 4.58 -3.77 18.62
C SER A 10 4.38 -5.02 19.49
N ASN A 11 3.16 -5.60 19.47
CA ASN A 11 2.84 -6.89 20.10
C ASN A 11 2.10 -7.80 19.09
N PRO A 12 2.83 -8.36 18.10
CA PRO A 12 2.19 -9.10 17.01
C PRO A 12 1.48 -10.36 17.52
N GLY A 13 1.97 -11.00 18.60
CA GLY A 13 1.32 -12.17 19.18
C GLY A 13 -0.11 -11.90 19.66
N TYR A 14 -0.35 -10.75 20.30
CA TYR A 14 -1.70 -10.33 20.69
C TYR A 14 -2.60 -10.15 19.46
N THR A 15 -2.15 -9.38 18.48
CA THR A 15 -2.91 -9.10 17.25
C THR A 15 -3.24 -10.40 16.49
N LEU A 16 -2.24 -11.24 16.23
CA LEU A 16 -2.40 -12.50 15.49
C LEU A 16 -3.30 -13.51 16.20
N SER A 17 -3.33 -13.53 17.54
CA SER A 17 -4.22 -14.42 18.30
C SER A 17 -5.71 -14.06 18.18
N ARG A 18 -6.02 -12.81 17.84
CA ARG A 18 -7.40 -12.28 17.80
C ARG A 18 -8.01 -12.32 16.41
N LEU A 19 -7.21 -12.19 15.36
CA LEU A 19 -7.66 -12.22 13.96
C LEU A 19 -8.52 -13.46 13.60
N PRO A 20 -8.22 -14.68 14.10
CA PRO A 20 -9.07 -15.85 13.84
C PRO A 20 -10.51 -15.72 14.37
N MET A 21 -10.77 -14.87 15.37
CA MET A 21 -12.12 -14.60 15.86
C MET A 21 -13.01 -13.96 14.77
N GLY A 22 -12.40 -13.26 13.81
CA GLY A 22 -13.06 -12.71 12.62
C GLY A 22 -12.96 -13.60 11.38
N GLY A 23 -12.43 -14.82 11.49
CA GLY A 23 -12.22 -15.74 10.37
C GLY A 23 -10.92 -15.52 9.58
N THR A 24 -10.07 -14.57 9.98
CA THR A 24 -8.80 -14.29 9.31
C THR A 24 -7.73 -15.30 9.75
N THR A 25 -7.23 -16.12 8.82
CA THR A 25 -6.20 -17.13 9.08
C THR A 25 -4.79 -16.69 8.71
N SER A 26 -4.66 -15.66 7.86
CA SER A 26 -3.39 -15.04 7.52
C SER A 26 -3.57 -13.55 7.23
N CYS A 27 -2.51 -12.77 7.42
CA CYS A 27 -2.54 -11.32 7.20
C CYS A 27 -1.17 -10.76 6.81
N LEU A 28 -1.16 -9.50 6.38
CA LEU A 28 0.04 -8.68 6.29
C LEU A 28 0.00 -7.65 7.41
N ALA A 29 1.16 -7.38 8.02
CA ALA A 29 1.28 -6.28 8.95
C ALA A 29 1.28 -4.97 8.18
N THR A 30 0.19 -4.20 8.29
CA THR A 30 0.16 -2.84 7.74
C THR A 30 1.04 -1.94 8.60
N ILE A 31 2.04 -1.31 7.99
CA ILE A 31 2.92 -0.34 8.65
C ILE A 31 2.81 1.02 7.96
N VAL A 32 2.99 2.09 8.74
CA VAL A 32 3.07 3.46 8.23
C VAL A 32 4.50 3.96 8.39
N LEU A 33 5.02 4.65 7.37
CA LEU A 33 6.41 5.09 7.34
C LEU A 33 6.49 6.61 7.58
N PRO A 34 6.93 7.07 8.77
CA PRO A 34 7.07 8.49 9.04
C PRO A 34 8.21 9.09 8.20
N LYS A 35 8.27 10.42 8.14
CA LYS A 35 9.28 11.18 7.37
C LYS A 35 10.74 10.73 7.57
N SER A 36 11.06 10.17 8.73
CA SER A 36 12.33 9.46 8.96
C SER A 36 12.04 8.01 9.33
N SER A 37 12.21 7.10 8.37
CA SER A 37 12.08 5.65 8.58
C SER A 37 13.19 5.09 9.49
N SER A 38 14.28 5.82 9.68
CA SER A 38 15.37 5.52 10.61
C SER A 38 15.02 5.81 12.07
N GLN A 39 13.76 6.14 12.38
CA GLN A 39 13.33 6.32 13.76
C GLN A 39 13.48 4.99 14.54
N PRO A 40 14.04 5.02 15.77
CA PRO A 40 14.30 3.80 16.54
C PRO A 40 13.07 2.89 16.72
N LYS A 41 11.87 3.48 16.83
CA LYS A 41 10.61 2.73 16.95
C LYS A 41 10.29 1.91 15.70
N THR A 42 10.49 2.47 14.50
CA THR A 42 10.25 1.79 13.22
C THR A 42 11.22 0.63 13.03
N LEU A 43 12.50 0.84 13.35
CA LEU A 43 13.51 -0.22 13.27
C LEU A 43 13.23 -1.35 14.26
N GLN A 44 12.91 -1.02 15.51
CA GLN A 44 12.51 -2.00 16.53
C GLN A 44 11.26 -2.80 16.12
N LEU A 45 10.31 -2.14 15.47
CA LEU A 45 9.13 -2.79 14.93
C LEU A 45 9.51 -3.81 13.85
N PHE A 46 10.42 -3.45 12.93
CA PHE A 46 10.89 -4.39 11.89
C PHE A 46 11.57 -5.60 12.48
N ASP A 47 12.43 -5.43 13.48
CA ASP A 47 13.06 -6.54 14.20
C ASP A 47 12.01 -7.45 14.84
N THR A 48 11.01 -6.87 15.51
CA THR A 48 9.91 -7.60 16.15
C THR A 48 9.10 -8.41 15.13
N LEU A 49 8.73 -7.80 14.00
CA LEU A 49 7.94 -8.48 12.96
C LEU A 49 8.75 -9.60 12.29
N LYS A 50 10.05 -9.40 12.06
CA LYS A 50 10.93 -10.39 11.43
C LYS A 50 10.99 -11.71 12.20
N GLU A 51 10.85 -11.68 13.52
CA GLU A 51 10.83 -12.89 14.37
C GLU A 51 9.57 -13.74 14.22
N VAL A 52 8.46 -13.15 13.73
CA VAL A 52 7.14 -13.81 13.68
C VAL A 52 6.61 -14.04 12.26
N ILE A 53 7.13 -13.34 11.26
CA ILE A 53 6.73 -13.53 9.85
C ILE A 53 6.95 -15.00 9.43
N GLY A 54 5.91 -15.60 8.83
CA GLY A 54 5.90 -16.96 8.31
C GLY A 54 5.79 -18.07 9.38
N ARG A 55 5.72 -17.72 10.67
CA ARG A 55 5.53 -18.71 11.74
C ARG A 55 4.10 -19.24 11.74
N THR A 56 3.99 -20.55 11.88
CA THR A 56 2.71 -21.29 11.93
C THR A 56 2.45 -21.92 13.30
N ASP A 57 3.41 -21.82 14.23
CA ASP A 57 3.40 -22.41 15.57
C ASP A 57 2.94 -21.43 16.67
N THR A 58 2.31 -20.31 16.29
CA THR A 58 1.91 -19.23 17.21
C THR A 58 0.51 -19.43 17.81
N GLY A 59 -0.29 -20.36 17.26
CA GLY A 59 -1.68 -20.56 17.65
C GLY A 59 -2.66 -19.46 17.18
N GLY A 60 -2.19 -18.52 16.36
CA GLY A 60 -2.98 -17.44 15.77
C GLY A 60 -2.94 -17.44 14.23
N ALA A 61 -3.36 -16.33 13.62
CA ALA A 61 -3.20 -16.10 12.19
C ALA A 61 -1.72 -16.08 11.79
N VAL A 62 -1.41 -16.50 10.56
CA VAL A 62 -0.05 -16.44 10.00
C VAL A 62 0.24 -15.02 9.51
N LEU A 63 1.34 -14.43 9.97
CA LEU A 63 1.83 -13.17 9.42
C LEU A 63 2.66 -13.44 8.16
N GLU A 64 2.12 -13.14 6.98
CA GLU A 64 2.74 -13.50 5.68
C GLU A 64 3.79 -12.48 5.22
N GLY A 65 3.86 -11.33 5.88
CA GLY A 65 4.79 -10.24 5.55
C GLY A 65 4.21 -8.88 5.89
N ILE A 66 4.65 -7.88 5.14
CA ILE A 66 4.34 -6.47 5.40
C ILE A 66 3.59 -5.84 4.23
N ASN A 67 2.57 -5.04 4.58
CA ASN A 67 1.90 -4.09 3.70
C ASN A 67 2.36 -2.68 4.11
N ALA A 68 3.24 -2.05 3.34
CA ALA A 68 3.74 -0.72 3.67
C ALA A 68 2.81 0.36 3.10
N GLU A 69 2.18 1.15 3.95
CA GLU A 69 1.33 2.25 3.52
C GLU A 69 2.15 3.55 3.43
N GLY A 70 2.62 3.86 2.21
CA GLY A 70 3.53 4.98 1.95
C GLY A 70 5.02 4.58 1.91
N PRO A 71 5.94 5.56 2.01
CA PRO A 71 5.72 6.95 2.41
C PRO A 71 5.30 7.87 1.24
N LEU A 72 5.43 7.41 0.00
CA LEU A 72 5.27 8.22 -1.21
C LEU A 72 3.80 8.41 -1.61
N VAL A 73 3.06 9.14 -0.78
CA VAL A 73 1.62 9.40 -0.96
C VAL A 73 1.31 10.89 -1.10
N ASN A 74 0.25 11.24 -1.83
CA ASN A 74 -0.14 12.64 -2.06
C ASN A 74 -1.03 13.19 -0.93
N ASP A 75 -1.97 12.38 -0.46
CA ASP A 75 -2.96 12.76 0.54
C ASP A 75 -2.79 11.89 1.78
N PHE A 76 -2.48 12.48 2.93
CA PHE A 76 -2.21 11.68 4.13
C PHE A 76 -3.49 11.12 4.77
N GLY A 77 -4.62 11.84 4.68
CA GLY A 77 -5.82 11.46 5.44
C GLY A 77 -5.51 11.45 6.95
N GLY A 78 -5.56 10.26 7.57
CA GLY A 78 -5.16 10.05 8.96
C GLY A 78 -3.69 9.66 9.15
N LEU A 79 -2.92 9.42 8.08
CA LEU A 79 -1.51 9.06 8.16
C LEU A 79 -0.66 10.20 8.74
N PRO A 80 0.43 9.90 9.46
CA PRO A 80 1.42 10.91 9.80
C PRO A 80 2.06 11.47 8.53
N GLU A 81 2.59 12.70 8.60
CA GLU A 81 3.37 13.25 7.49
C GLU A 81 4.60 12.37 7.20
N SER A 82 4.78 12.06 5.92
CA SER A 82 5.90 11.26 5.41
C SER A 82 6.61 11.94 4.24
N GLU A 83 7.75 11.39 3.85
CA GLU A 83 8.54 11.90 2.73
C GLU A 83 7.80 11.65 1.40
N ARG A 84 7.73 12.67 0.54
CA ARG A 84 7.08 12.61 -0.78
C ARG A 84 8.07 12.71 -1.92
N ASP A 85 9.25 13.25 -1.64
CA ASP A 85 10.30 13.51 -2.62
C ASP A 85 11.57 12.75 -2.27
N MET A 86 11.48 11.43 -2.34
CA MET A 86 12.61 10.54 -2.09
C MET A 86 13.34 10.23 -3.39
N THR A 87 14.67 10.22 -3.39
CA THR A 87 15.42 9.76 -4.58
C THR A 87 15.17 8.28 -4.83
N GLU A 88 15.41 7.80 -6.06
CA GLU A 88 15.29 6.36 -6.37
C GLU A 88 16.22 5.51 -5.48
N THR A 89 17.43 6.00 -5.22
CA THR A 89 18.41 5.33 -4.36
C THR A 89 17.94 5.26 -2.91
N ASP A 90 17.45 6.37 -2.34
CA ASP A 90 16.96 6.38 -0.96
C ASP A 90 15.73 5.51 -0.81
N PHE A 91 14.86 5.49 -1.84
CA PHE A 91 13.70 4.63 -1.87
C PHE A 91 14.08 3.15 -1.95
N GLU A 92 15.11 2.80 -2.73
CA GLU A 92 15.66 1.45 -2.75
C GLU A 92 16.19 1.01 -1.38
N LEU A 93 16.96 1.88 -0.71
CA LEU A 93 17.47 1.61 0.63
C LEU A 93 16.34 1.43 1.65
N LEU A 94 15.28 2.23 1.54
CA LEU A 94 14.11 2.12 2.39
C LEU A 94 13.41 0.77 2.22
N ILE A 95 13.05 0.39 0.99
CA ILE A 95 12.33 -0.87 0.76
C ILE A 95 13.17 -2.09 1.14
N ASP A 96 14.49 -2.04 0.96
CA ASP A 96 15.41 -3.11 1.36
C ASP A 96 15.55 -3.23 2.89
N SER A 97 15.20 -2.18 3.64
CA SER A 97 15.18 -2.21 5.10
C SER A 97 13.93 -2.87 5.69
N ILE A 98 12.83 -3.00 4.92
CA ILE A 98 11.55 -3.50 5.40
C ILE A 98 11.50 -5.04 5.23
N PRO A 99 11.32 -5.82 6.31
CA PRO A 99 11.37 -7.28 6.22
C PRO A 99 10.14 -7.86 5.53
N SER A 100 10.35 -8.71 4.52
CA SER A 100 9.28 -9.43 3.80
C SER A 100 8.14 -8.52 3.32
N ILE A 101 8.47 -7.35 2.79
CA ILE A 101 7.48 -6.47 2.17
C ILE A 101 6.82 -7.17 0.98
N LYS A 102 5.48 -7.17 0.96
CA LYS A 102 4.66 -7.82 -0.09
C LYS A 102 3.92 -6.79 -0.93
N ILE A 103 3.39 -5.76 -0.27
CA ILE A 103 2.58 -4.71 -0.88
C ILE A 103 3.11 -3.37 -0.41
N MET A 104 3.10 -2.37 -1.28
CA MET A 104 3.36 -0.98 -0.90
C MET A 104 2.33 -0.04 -1.52
N THR A 105 1.71 0.80 -0.69
CA THR A 105 0.84 1.90 -1.14
C THR A 105 1.68 3.07 -1.64
N ILE A 106 1.41 3.53 -2.86
CA ILE A 106 2.15 4.60 -3.54
C ILE A 106 1.20 5.44 -4.41
N SER A 107 1.40 6.76 -4.40
CA SER A 107 0.60 7.69 -5.19
C SER A 107 1.06 7.72 -6.66
N PRO A 108 0.17 7.45 -7.64
CA PRO A 108 0.51 7.57 -9.04
C PRO A 108 0.78 9.04 -9.46
N HIS A 109 0.13 10.03 -8.84
CA HIS A 109 0.38 11.45 -9.11
C HIS A 109 1.80 11.89 -8.69
N ILE A 110 2.26 11.43 -7.52
CA ILE A 110 3.64 11.64 -7.08
C ILE A 110 4.60 10.91 -8.03
N GLU A 111 4.31 9.67 -8.41
CA GLU A 111 5.18 8.90 -9.30
C GLU A 111 5.27 9.45 -10.72
N ALA A 112 4.22 10.06 -11.25
CA ALA A 112 4.24 10.70 -12.56
C ALA A 112 5.36 11.76 -12.67
N ARG A 113 5.57 12.54 -11.60
CA ARG A 113 6.64 13.56 -11.51
C ARG A 113 8.05 12.94 -11.53
N HIS A 114 8.16 11.66 -11.18
CA HIS A 114 9.41 10.90 -11.16
C HIS A 114 9.50 9.86 -12.30
N ASN A 115 8.66 9.97 -13.33
CA ASN A 115 8.60 9.03 -14.47
C ASN A 115 8.41 7.57 -14.02
N TYR A 116 7.70 7.37 -12.90
CA TYR A 116 7.35 6.07 -12.32
C TYR A 116 8.55 5.17 -11.99
N LYS A 117 9.73 5.74 -11.74
CA LYS A 117 10.95 4.97 -11.49
C LYS A 117 10.86 4.13 -10.21
N ARG A 118 10.28 4.70 -9.15
CA ARG A 118 10.16 4.03 -7.84
C ARG A 118 9.07 2.96 -7.91
N LEU A 119 7.98 3.19 -8.63
CA LEU A 119 6.97 2.18 -8.92
C LEU A 119 7.55 1.00 -9.74
N LYS A 120 8.36 1.26 -10.77
CA LYS A 120 9.06 0.21 -11.54
C LYS A 120 10.02 -0.59 -10.65
N LEU A 121 10.65 0.06 -9.68
CA LEU A 121 11.53 -0.61 -8.72
C LEU A 121 10.76 -1.61 -7.84
N LEU A 122 9.57 -1.23 -7.35
CA LEU A 122 8.69 -2.14 -6.61
C LEU A 122 8.37 -3.40 -7.43
N ILE A 123 7.91 -3.23 -8.67
CA ILE A 123 7.61 -4.34 -9.59
C ILE A 123 8.85 -5.22 -9.80
N LYS A 124 10.01 -4.61 -10.06
CA LYS A 124 11.28 -5.33 -10.28
C LYS A 124 11.68 -6.17 -9.06
N LYS A 125 11.40 -5.70 -7.83
CA LYS A 125 11.67 -6.42 -6.59
C LYS A 125 10.56 -7.41 -6.20
N GLY A 126 9.52 -7.56 -7.02
CA GLY A 126 8.39 -8.45 -6.73
C GLY A 126 7.47 -7.95 -5.62
N ILE A 127 7.52 -6.65 -5.32
CA ILE A 127 6.62 -5.99 -4.37
C ILE A 127 5.42 -5.48 -5.17
N LYS A 128 4.21 -5.88 -4.79
CA LYS A 128 2.99 -5.47 -5.48
C LYS A 128 2.71 -3.99 -5.19
N PRO A 129 2.70 -3.11 -6.20
CA PRO A 129 2.26 -1.73 -6.00
C PRO A 129 0.75 -1.70 -5.72
N SER A 130 0.37 -0.91 -4.72
CA SER A 130 -1.00 -0.54 -4.44
C SER A 130 -1.17 0.96 -4.67
N LEU A 131 -2.03 1.36 -5.60
CA LEU A 131 -2.29 2.77 -5.87
C LEU A 131 -3.26 3.30 -4.81
N GLY A 132 -2.92 4.40 -4.13
CA GLY A 132 -3.77 4.91 -3.06
C GLY A 132 -3.26 6.21 -2.48
N HIS A 133 -4.02 6.78 -1.54
CA HIS A 133 -3.71 8.05 -0.89
C HIS A 133 -3.42 9.18 -1.89
N ASP A 134 -4.33 9.30 -2.86
CA ASP A 134 -4.17 10.21 -3.98
C ASP A 134 -5.55 10.66 -4.50
N LYS A 135 -5.90 11.90 -4.21
CA LYS A 135 -7.14 12.53 -4.68
C LYS A 135 -6.94 13.32 -5.97
N GLU A 136 -5.69 13.53 -6.39
CA GLU A 136 -5.33 14.43 -7.48
C GLU A 136 -4.87 13.68 -8.75
N ALA A 137 -4.56 12.39 -8.63
CA ALA A 137 -4.19 11.56 -9.78
C ALA A 137 -5.23 11.62 -10.90
N SER A 138 -4.76 12.06 -12.06
CA SER A 138 -5.53 12.06 -13.29
C SER A 138 -5.67 10.64 -13.86
N GLU A 139 -6.72 10.44 -14.65
CA GLU A 139 -6.94 9.21 -15.43
C GLU A 139 -5.68 8.76 -16.18
N SER A 140 -4.99 9.67 -16.88
CA SER A 140 -3.76 9.34 -17.61
C SER A 140 -2.62 8.87 -16.69
N GLU A 141 -2.42 9.49 -15.53
CA GLU A 141 -1.37 9.10 -14.59
C GLU A 141 -1.64 7.72 -13.98
N ILE A 142 -2.91 7.44 -13.68
CA ILE A 142 -3.34 6.12 -13.18
C ILE A 142 -3.14 5.05 -14.24
N LEU A 143 -3.59 5.29 -15.48
CA LEU A 143 -3.44 4.35 -16.58
C LEU A 143 -1.97 4.11 -16.91
N ASP A 144 -1.14 5.16 -16.95
CA ASP A 144 0.31 5.04 -17.14
C ASP A 144 0.96 4.18 -16.06
N ALA A 145 0.59 4.36 -14.78
CA ALA A 145 1.07 3.53 -13.69
C ALA A 145 0.67 2.06 -13.87
N LEU A 146 -0.62 1.79 -14.16
CA LEU A 146 -1.13 0.43 -14.33
C LEU A 146 -0.45 -0.32 -15.49
N ARG A 147 -0.13 0.37 -16.61
CA ARG A 147 0.57 -0.21 -17.76
C ARG A 147 1.95 -0.78 -17.45
N LEU A 148 2.56 -0.37 -16.32
CA LEU A 148 3.93 -0.79 -15.98
C LEU A 148 3.99 -2.25 -15.52
N SER A 149 2.87 -2.83 -15.08
CA SER A 149 2.81 -4.19 -14.56
C SER A 149 2.17 -5.16 -15.53
N LYS A 150 2.71 -6.37 -15.59
CA LYS A 150 2.11 -7.52 -16.29
C LYS A 150 1.18 -8.34 -15.40
N GLU A 151 1.05 -7.95 -14.14
CA GLU A 151 0.16 -8.56 -13.15
C GLU A 151 -0.77 -7.48 -12.57
N PRO A 152 -1.97 -7.86 -12.10
CA PRO A 152 -2.86 -6.91 -11.43
C PRO A 152 -2.18 -6.20 -10.24
N MET A 153 -2.14 -4.87 -10.31
CA MET A 153 -1.84 -4.03 -9.15
C MET A 153 -3.01 -4.06 -8.14
N HIS A 154 -2.86 -3.35 -7.04
CA HIS A 154 -3.92 -3.14 -6.06
C HIS A 154 -4.34 -1.66 -6.00
N ILE A 155 -5.52 -1.36 -5.48
CA ILE A 155 -5.93 -0.03 -5.05
C ILE A 155 -6.24 -0.12 -3.56
N THR A 156 -5.52 0.67 -2.76
CA THR A 156 -5.66 0.71 -1.29
C THR A 156 -6.99 1.34 -0.94
N HIS A 157 -7.75 0.68 -0.05
CA HIS A 157 -9.03 1.13 0.54
C HIS A 157 -9.86 2.09 -0.32
N LEU A 158 -10.28 1.61 -1.50
CA LEU A 158 -11.10 2.32 -2.48
C LEU A 158 -12.16 3.19 -1.79
N PHE A 159 -12.32 4.43 -2.28
CA PHE A 159 -13.08 5.55 -1.68
C PHE A 159 -12.37 6.29 -0.54
N ASN A 160 -11.63 5.62 0.33
CA ASN A 160 -10.90 6.27 1.41
C ASN A 160 -9.66 6.98 0.84
N VAL A 161 -9.53 8.28 1.15
CA VAL A 161 -8.41 9.13 0.71
C VAL A 161 -8.18 9.10 -0.83
N CYS A 162 -9.26 8.86 -1.58
CA CYS A 162 -9.30 8.86 -3.04
C CYS A 162 -10.44 9.80 -3.53
N SER A 163 -10.48 10.12 -4.82
CA SER A 163 -11.53 10.93 -5.44
C SER A 163 -12.35 10.14 -6.47
N PHE A 164 -13.65 10.45 -6.54
CA PHE A 164 -14.58 9.95 -7.56
C PHE A 164 -15.24 11.13 -8.24
N HIS A 165 -15.19 11.18 -9.58
CA HIS A 165 -15.83 12.25 -10.33
C HIS A 165 -16.22 11.78 -11.74
N HIS A 166 -17.37 12.23 -12.26
CA HIS A 166 -17.92 11.76 -13.55
C HIS A 166 -17.20 12.32 -14.78
N ARG A 167 -16.48 13.45 -14.65
CA ARG A 167 -15.70 14.06 -15.76
C ARG A 167 -14.19 13.98 -15.59
N LEU A 168 -13.73 13.65 -14.41
CA LEU A 168 -12.31 13.60 -14.06
C LEU A 168 -12.08 12.27 -13.34
N PRO A 169 -11.99 11.16 -14.08
CA PRO A 169 -11.89 9.84 -13.47
C PRO A 169 -10.66 9.75 -12.58
N GLY A 170 -10.87 9.43 -11.29
CA GLY A 170 -9.81 9.17 -10.32
C GLY A 170 -9.64 7.70 -10.01
N LEU A 171 -8.88 7.37 -8.95
CA LEU A 171 -8.65 5.98 -8.52
C LEU A 171 -9.96 5.22 -8.27
N VAL A 172 -10.99 5.90 -7.73
CA VAL A 172 -12.29 5.26 -7.47
C VAL A 172 -12.98 4.85 -8.78
N ASN A 173 -12.97 5.73 -9.78
CA ASN A 173 -13.58 5.43 -11.08
C ASN A 173 -12.91 4.22 -11.74
N ILE A 174 -11.58 4.19 -11.73
CA ILE A 174 -10.77 3.11 -12.30
C ILE A 174 -11.00 1.80 -11.54
N GLY A 175 -10.97 1.82 -10.20
CA GLY A 175 -11.14 0.62 -9.38
C GLY A 175 -12.55 0.02 -9.39
N LEU A 176 -13.60 0.81 -9.62
CA LEU A 176 -14.97 0.31 -9.72
C LEU A 176 -15.32 -0.30 -11.07
N ALA A 177 -14.58 0.03 -12.13
CA ALA A 177 -14.88 -0.45 -13.47
C ALA A 177 -14.65 -1.97 -13.55
N SER A 178 -15.69 -2.73 -13.88
CA SER A 178 -15.55 -4.18 -14.13
C SER A 178 -15.01 -4.48 -15.54
N VAL A 179 -15.13 -3.51 -16.45
CA VAL A 179 -14.59 -3.52 -17.81
C VAL A 179 -14.27 -2.08 -18.19
N TYR A 180 -13.12 -1.83 -18.83
CA TYR A 180 -12.77 -0.51 -19.33
C TYR A 180 -13.37 -0.21 -20.71
N PRO A 181 -13.56 1.07 -21.07
CA PRO A 181 -13.98 1.46 -22.41
C PRO A 181 -13.08 0.88 -23.51
N ASN A 182 -13.66 0.58 -24.67
CA ASN A 182 -12.89 0.20 -25.85
C ASN A 182 -12.28 1.44 -26.53
N LEU A 183 -11.32 2.06 -25.86
CA LEU A 183 -10.59 3.23 -26.32
C LEU A 183 -9.08 2.95 -26.28
N PRO A 184 -8.26 3.55 -27.17
CA PRO A 184 -6.84 3.27 -27.27
C PRO A 184 -6.07 3.38 -25.95
N GLU A 185 -6.41 4.36 -25.10
CA GLU A 185 -5.82 4.58 -23.80
C GLU A 185 -6.14 3.48 -22.78
N TYR A 186 -7.18 2.67 -22.97
CA TYR A 186 -7.48 1.55 -22.07
C TYR A 186 -6.93 0.21 -22.57
N THR A 187 -6.24 0.21 -23.71
CA THR A 187 -5.61 -0.99 -24.28
C THR A 187 -4.54 -1.54 -23.34
N ASP A 188 -4.52 -2.86 -23.19
CA ASP A 188 -3.55 -3.62 -22.40
C ASP A 188 -3.49 -3.24 -20.90
N ILE A 189 -4.50 -2.56 -20.37
CA ILE A 189 -4.63 -2.30 -18.94
C ILE A 189 -5.21 -3.54 -18.26
N ILE A 190 -4.48 -4.05 -17.27
CA ILE A 190 -4.97 -5.09 -16.38
C ILE A 190 -5.77 -4.43 -15.26
N LEU A 191 -6.99 -4.91 -15.04
CA LEU A 191 -7.84 -4.41 -13.95
C LEU A 191 -7.15 -4.61 -12.60
N PRO A 192 -7.04 -3.56 -11.77
CA PRO A 192 -6.48 -3.71 -10.43
C PRO A 192 -7.45 -4.50 -9.54
N THR A 193 -6.89 -5.13 -8.52
CA THR A 193 -7.66 -5.60 -7.38
C THR A 193 -7.95 -4.42 -6.44
N VAL A 194 -9.02 -4.49 -5.66
CA VAL A 194 -9.42 -3.38 -4.77
C VAL A 194 -9.62 -3.88 -3.35
N GLU A 195 -9.17 -3.10 -2.38
CA GLU A 195 -9.57 -3.19 -0.98
C GLU A 195 -10.66 -2.16 -0.72
N VAL A 196 -11.63 -2.45 0.15
CA VAL A 196 -12.69 -1.51 0.54
C VAL A 196 -12.82 -1.55 2.06
N ILE A 197 -12.75 -0.40 2.73
CA ILE A 197 -12.94 -0.28 4.18
C ILE A 197 -14.24 0.47 4.46
N GLY A 198 -15.23 -0.25 4.99
CA GLY A 198 -16.58 0.26 5.24
C GLY A 198 -17.19 -0.21 6.55
N ASP A 199 -16.37 -0.69 7.49
CA ASP A 199 -16.78 -1.24 8.78
C ASP A 199 -17.22 -0.18 9.81
N LEU A 200 -17.10 1.11 9.46
CA LEU A 200 -17.34 2.26 10.33
C LEU A 200 -16.47 2.30 11.60
N ALA A 201 -15.49 1.41 11.68
CA ALA A 201 -14.63 1.19 12.82
C ALA A 201 -13.18 1.26 12.33
N HIS A 202 -12.82 2.38 11.71
CA HIS A 202 -11.49 2.59 11.15
C HIS A 202 -10.45 2.47 12.28
N VAL A 203 -9.71 1.35 12.30
CA VAL A 203 -8.72 1.00 13.33
C VAL A 203 -7.41 1.71 13.08
#